data_AF-A0A7Y5U5J9-F1
#
_entry.id   AF-A0A7Y5U5J9-F1
#
_cell.length_a   1.000
_cell.length_b   1.000
_cell.length_c   1.000
_cell.angle_alpha   90.00
_cell.angle_beta   90.00
_cell.angle_gamma   90.00
#
_symmetry.space_group_name_H-M   'P 1'
#
loop_
_entity.id
_entity.type
_entity.pdbx_description
1 polymer ?
#
loop_
_entity_poly.entity_id
_entity_poly.type
_entity_poly.pdbx_seq_one_letter_code
_entity_poly.pdbx_strand_id
1 'polypeptide(L)'
;MVTELESEQKELADFIRAGSTRGPQCFGSYFDEKGGSCALGAVYDGVYHLPRHHGKLVPDHLERLFRCLDEVTKRCPHEQCAKRLPIAPLIVHLNDDHRWTREQIADWLTQESTAT
;
A
#
# COMPACT_ATOMS: atom_id res chain seq x y z
N MET A 1 7.42 -18.28 -14.64
CA MET A 1 7.33 -18.68 -13.23
C MET A 1 7.05 -17.40 -12.45
N VAL A 2 5.94 -17.33 -11.73
CA VAL A 2 5.65 -16.18 -10.87
C VAL A 2 6.60 -16.28 -9.68
N THR A 3 7.37 -15.23 -9.41
CA THR A 3 8.26 -15.20 -8.25
C THR A 3 7.44 -15.08 -6.96
N GLU A 4 7.95 -15.58 -5.82
CA GLU A 4 7.25 -15.44 -4.53
C GLU A 4 6.90 -13.98 -4.22
N LEU A 5 7.79 -13.04 -4.57
CA LEU A 5 7.59 -11.61 -4.38
C LEU A 5 6.51 -11.01 -5.28
N GLU A 6 6.25 -11.57 -6.47
CA GLU A 6 5.12 -11.16 -7.31
C GLU A 6 3.79 -11.66 -6.74
N SER A 7 3.77 -12.85 -6.15
CA SER A 7 2.60 -13.36 -5.43
C SER A 7 2.30 -12.52 -4.19
N GLU A 8 3.32 -12.15 -3.41
CA GLU A 8 3.17 -11.24 -2.26
C GLU A 8 2.63 -9.87 -2.67
N GLN A 9 3.03 -9.32 -3.83
CA GLN A 9 2.47 -8.06 -4.35
C GLN A 9 0.98 -8.17 -4.69
N LYS A 10 0.53 -9.32 -5.21
CA LYS A 10 -0.89 -9.56 -5.48
C LYS A 10 -1.69 -9.66 -4.19
N GLU A 11 -1.18 -10.40 -3.21
CA GLU A 11 -1.79 -10.50 -1.89
C GLU A 11 -1.84 -9.13 -1.19
N LEU A 12 -0.77 -8.33 -1.29
CA LEU A 12 -0.72 -6.97 -0.80
C LEU A 12 -1.82 -6.10 -1.43
N ALA A 13 -2.02 -6.21 -2.76
CA ALA A 13 -3.09 -5.51 -3.45
C ALA A 13 -4.49 -5.91 -2.94
N ASP A 14 -4.69 -7.20 -2.63
CA ASP A 14 -5.96 -7.68 -2.07
C ASP A 14 -6.22 -7.12 -0.67
N PHE A 15 -5.19 -7.02 0.18
CA PHE A 15 -5.31 -6.37 1.48
C PHE A 15 -5.57 -4.86 1.38
N ILE A 16 -4.97 -4.15 0.42
CA ILE A 16 -5.30 -2.74 0.15
C ILE A 16 -6.79 -2.62 -0.21
N ARG A 17 -7.31 -3.47 -1.10
CA ARG A 17 -8.73 -3.46 -1.48
C ARG A 17 -9.64 -3.80 -0.31
N ALA A 18 -9.30 -4.82 0.49
CA ALA A 18 -10.08 -5.17 1.66
C ALA A 18 -10.14 -4.01 2.67
N GLY A 19 -8.99 -3.40 2.98
CA GLY A 19 -8.90 -2.24 3.85
C GLY A 19 -9.62 -1.01 3.31
N SER A 20 -9.66 -0.82 1.99
CA SER A 20 -10.30 0.35 1.39
C SER A 20 -11.81 0.40 1.60
N THR A 21 -12.44 -0.76 1.82
CA THR A 21 -13.87 -0.86 2.15
C THR A 21 -14.22 -0.45 3.58
N ARG A 22 -13.23 -0.32 4.47
CA ARG A 22 -13.47 -0.16 5.92
C ARG A 22 -13.75 1.28 6.34
N GLY A 23 -13.33 2.25 5.56
CA GLY A 23 -13.42 3.66 5.91
C GLY A 23 -12.91 4.58 4.80
N PRO A 24 -12.96 5.91 5.00
CA PRO A 24 -12.46 6.86 4.02
C PRO A 24 -10.95 6.74 3.83
N GLN A 25 -10.43 7.22 2.70
CA GLN A 25 -9.00 7.35 2.49
C GLN A 25 -8.48 8.60 3.21
N CYS A 26 -7.30 8.50 3.85
CA CYS A 26 -6.59 9.65 4.40
C CYS A 26 -5.21 9.86 3.74
N PHE A 27 -4.63 11.03 3.98
CA PHE A 27 -3.37 11.49 3.39
C PHE A 27 -2.47 12.08 4.46
N GLY A 28 -1.16 11.88 4.34
CA GLY A 28 -0.14 12.39 5.28
C GLY A 28 -0.06 11.66 6.63
N SER A 29 -0.88 10.63 6.83
CA SER A 29 -0.80 9.69 7.95
C SER A 29 -1.30 8.31 7.53
N TYR A 30 -0.86 7.25 8.20
CA TYR A 30 -1.38 5.90 7.93
C TYR A 30 -2.83 5.75 8.35
N PHE A 31 -3.18 6.40 9.46
CA PHE A 31 -4.53 6.47 10.00
C PHE A 31 -4.82 7.88 10.45
N ASP A 32 -6.07 8.33 10.27
CA ASP A 32 -6.56 9.59 10.82
C ASP A 32 -7.46 9.38 12.04
N GLU A 33 -7.83 10.48 12.71
CA GLU A 33 -8.67 10.45 13.92
C GLU A 33 -10.13 10.07 13.63
N LYS A 34 -10.53 10.05 12.35
CA LYS A 34 -11.88 9.73 11.89
C LYS A 34 -12.01 8.26 11.47
N GLY A 35 -10.94 7.47 11.60
CA GLY A 35 -10.89 6.07 11.18
C GLY A 35 -10.67 5.90 9.67
N GLY A 36 -10.15 6.92 9.00
CA GLY A 36 -9.64 6.81 7.64
C GLY A 36 -8.23 6.22 7.61
N SER A 37 -7.88 5.55 6.51
CA SER A 37 -6.56 4.96 6.29
C SER A 37 -5.98 5.33 4.93
N CYS A 38 -4.65 5.50 4.87
CA CYS A 38 -3.96 5.64 3.59
C CYS A 38 -3.85 4.27 2.89
N ALA A 39 -3.27 4.20 1.70
CA ALA A 39 -3.08 2.93 1.01
C ALA A 39 -2.26 1.89 1.80
N LEU A 40 -1.18 2.28 2.47
CA LEU A 40 -0.42 1.36 3.32
C LEU A 40 -1.19 1.04 4.62
N GLY A 41 -1.88 2.03 5.20
CA GLY A 41 -2.77 1.84 6.35
C GLY A 41 -3.89 0.84 6.07
N ALA A 42 -4.43 0.82 4.84
CA ALA A 42 -5.43 -0.14 4.40
C ALA A 42 -4.92 -1.59 4.44
N VAL A 43 -3.62 -1.81 4.20
CA VAL A 43 -3.01 -3.14 4.38
C VAL A 43 -3.08 -3.57 5.84
N TYR A 44 -2.64 -2.71 6.76
CA TYR A 44 -2.73 -2.98 8.20
C TYR A 44 -4.17 -3.29 8.65
N ASP A 45 -5.12 -2.51 8.13
CA ASP A 45 -6.56 -2.66 8.38
C ASP A 45 -7.10 -4.02 7.90
N GLY A 46 -6.66 -4.46 6.72
CA GLY A 46 -7.04 -5.75 6.13
C GLY A 46 -6.39 -6.94 6.83
N VAL A 47 -5.12 -6.81 7.24
CA VAL A 47 -4.35 -7.88 7.89
C VAL A 47 -4.77 -8.07 9.34
N TYR A 48 -4.74 -7.00 10.14
CA TYR A 48 -4.90 -7.08 11.60
C TYR A 48 -6.34 -6.90 12.07
N HIS A 49 -7.29 -6.67 11.15
CA HIS A 49 -8.69 -6.44 11.46
C HIS A 49 -8.93 -5.38 12.57
N LEU A 50 -8.21 -4.26 12.49
CA LEU A 50 -8.15 -3.26 13.58
C LEU A 50 -9.54 -2.70 13.96
N PRO A 51 -9.79 -2.27 15.21
CA PRO A 51 -11.04 -1.61 15.58
C PRO A 51 -11.27 -0.31 14.80
N ARG A 52 -12.52 0.02 14.40
CA ARG A 52 -12.83 1.25 13.62
C ARG A 52 -12.32 2.56 14.23
N HIS A 53 -12.06 2.59 15.53
CA HIS A 53 -11.54 3.74 16.27
C HIS A 53 -10.24 3.40 16.99
N HIS A 54 -9.22 2.91 16.26
CA HIS A 54 -7.88 2.67 16.81
C HIS A 54 -7.01 3.95 16.90
N GLY A 55 -7.51 5.09 16.40
CA GLY A 55 -6.76 6.35 16.35
C GLY A 55 -5.50 6.21 15.47
N LYS A 56 -4.38 6.79 15.90
CA LYS A 56 -3.10 6.76 15.16
C LYS A 56 -2.23 5.53 15.48
N LEU A 57 -2.77 4.52 16.16
CA LEU A 57 -2.01 3.31 16.47
C LEU A 57 -1.74 2.55 15.16
N VAL A 58 -0.46 2.36 14.85
CA VAL A 58 0.00 1.54 13.73
C VAL A 58 0.61 0.27 14.32
N PRO A 59 0.10 -0.93 13.98
CA PRO A 59 0.77 -2.18 14.35
C PRO A 59 2.20 -2.21 13.80
N ASP A 60 3.14 -2.79 14.54
CA ASP A 60 4.51 -2.97 14.03
C ASP A 60 4.59 -4.17 13.08
N HIS A 61 5.65 -4.20 12.26
CA HIS A 61 6.16 -5.38 11.57
C HIS A 61 5.39 -5.90 10.34
N LEU A 62 4.75 -5.02 9.55
CA LEU A 62 4.14 -5.41 8.28
C LEU A 62 5.15 -6.00 7.29
N GLU A 63 6.41 -5.54 7.34
CA GLU A 63 7.53 -6.06 6.55
C GLU A 63 7.82 -7.54 6.81
N ARG A 64 7.43 -8.08 7.97
CA ARG A 64 7.55 -9.51 8.26
C ARG A 64 6.50 -10.36 7.56
N LEU A 65 5.40 -9.76 7.12
CA LEU A 65 4.32 -10.43 6.39
C LEU A 65 4.51 -10.33 4.88
N PHE A 66 5.03 -9.20 4.40
CA PHE A 66 5.26 -8.95 2.97
C PHE A 66 6.69 -8.47 2.74
N ARG A 67 7.57 -9.39 2.35
CA ARG A 67 8.97 -9.09 2.00
C ARG A 67 9.04 -8.12 0.82
N CYS A 68 8.08 -8.21 -0.10
CA CYS A 68 8.02 -7.32 -1.25
C CYS A 68 7.95 -5.83 -0.89
N LEU A 69 7.53 -5.47 0.33
CA LEU A 69 7.49 -4.07 0.79
C LEU A 69 8.87 -3.41 0.78
N ASP A 70 9.91 -4.15 1.15
CA ASP A 70 11.28 -3.64 1.28
C ASP A 70 12.23 -4.22 0.21
N GLU A 71 12.00 -5.46 -0.23
CA GLU A 71 12.90 -6.14 -1.17
C GLU A 71 12.62 -5.78 -2.64
N VAL A 72 11.41 -5.31 -2.97
CA VAL A 72 11.06 -4.93 -4.34
C VAL A 72 11.11 -3.41 -4.48
N THR A 73 11.93 -2.95 -5.42
CA THR A 73 12.03 -1.53 -5.79
C THR A 73 11.42 -1.30 -7.17
N LYS A 74 10.43 -0.40 -7.26
CA LYS A 74 9.79 0.01 -8.52
C LYS A 74 10.01 1.50 -8.80
N ARG A 75 9.86 1.88 -10.06
CA ARG A 75 9.75 3.30 -10.46
C ARG A 75 8.33 3.77 -10.22
N CYS A 76 8.17 5.03 -9.83
CA CYS A 76 6.85 5.67 -9.80
C CYS A 76 6.22 5.61 -11.21
N PRO A 77 4.97 5.12 -11.34
CA PRO A 77 4.26 5.04 -12.62
C PRO A 77 3.80 6.39 -13.17
N HIS A 78 3.89 7.49 -12.41
CA HIS A 78 3.48 8.81 -12.88
C HIS A 78 4.52 9.40 -13.85
N GLU A 79 4.10 9.82 -15.05
CA GLU A 79 5.00 10.15 -16.19
C GLU A 79 6.09 11.18 -15.85
N GLN A 80 5.77 12.16 -15.00
CA GLN A 80 6.68 13.25 -14.62
C GLN A 80 7.37 13.02 -13.27
N CYS A 81 7.24 11.81 -12.70
CA CYS A 81 7.90 11.43 -11.47
C CYS A 81 9.09 10.49 -11.73
N ALA A 82 10.27 10.91 -11.28
CA ALA A 82 11.50 10.13 -11.41
C ALA A 82 11.83 9.27 -10.18
N LYS A 83 10.97 9.27 -9.15
CA LYS A 83 11.23 8.51 -7.91
C LYS A 83 11.29 7.01 -8.20
N ARG A 84 12.30 6.34 -7.65
CA ARG A 84 12.46 4.89 -7.63
C ARG A 84 12.67 4.49 -6.17
N LEU A 85 11.74 3.71 -5.63
CA LEU A 85 11.63 3.46 -4.19
C LEU A 85 11.23 2.00 -3.94
N PRO A 86 11.53 1.43 -2.76
CA PRO A 86 10.90 0.21 -2.28
C PRO A 86 9.36 0.34 -2.27
N ILE A 87 8.63 -0.76 -2.34
CA ILE A 87 7.17 -0.75 -2.47
C ILE A 87 6.49 0.00 -1.32
N ALA A 88 6.88 -0.19 -0.05
CA ALA A 88 6.25 0.49 1.09
C ALA A 88 6.27 2.03 0.96
N PRO A 89 7.43 2.70 0.82
CA PRO A 89 7.47 4.14 0.60
C PRO A 89 6.87 4.56 -0.75
N LEU A 90 6.87 3.69 -1.76
CA LEU A 90 6.25 4.00 -3.05
C LEU A 90 4.71 4.03 -2.98
N ILE A 91 4.09 3.13 -2.22
CA ILE A 91 2.64 3.14 -1.93
C ILE A 91 2.27 4.44 -1.22
N VAL A 92 3.03 4.83 -0.19
CA VAL A 92 2.81 6.09 0.53
C VAL A 92 2.99 7.29 -0.39
N HIS A 93 4.03 7.29 -1.23
CA HIS A 93 4.26 8.32 -2.23
C HIS A 93 3.09 8.47 -3.21
N LEU A 94 2.58 7.36 -3.76
CA LEU A 94 1.45 7.39 -4.69
C LEU A 94 0.17 7.88 -4.01
N ASN A 95 -0.04 7.50 -2.74
CA ASN A 95 -1.16 7.97 -1.94
C ASN A 95 -1.07 9.48 -1.69
N ASP A 96 0.06 9.96 -1.19
CA ASP A 96 0.15 11.32 -0.66
C ASP A 96 0.51 12.37 -1.72
N ASP A 97 1.53 12.11 -2.54
CA ASP A 97 2.03 13.07 -3.52
C ASP A 97 1.22 13.04 -4.82
N HIS A 98 0.77 11.85 -5.24
CA HIS A 98 0.01 11.66 -6.48
C HIS A 98 -1.49 11.47 -6.26
N ARG A 99 -1.95 11.41 -4.99
CA ARG A 99 -3.37 11.30 -4.61
C ARG A 99 -4.11 10.19 -5.35
N TRP A 100 -3.41 9.09 -5.64
CA TRP A 100 -4.05 7.90 -6.18
C TRP A 100 -5.03 7.32 -5.15
N THR A 101 -6.13 6.76 -5.62
CA THR A 101 -7.00 5.98 -4.74
C THR A 101 -6.29 4.70 -4.32
N ARG A 102 -6.74 4.12 -3.20
CA ARG A 102 -6.23 2.84 -2.71
C ARG A 102 -6.37 1.74 -3.77
N GLU A 103 -7.48 1.75 -4.51
CA GLU A 103 -7.77 0.81 -5.59
C GLU A 103 -6.81 1.00 -6.78
N GLN A 104 -6.51 2.24 -7.18
CA GLN A 104 -5.53 2.50 -8.25
C GLN A 104 -4.14 1.97 -7.89
N ILE A 105 -3.73 2.11 -6.62
CA ILE A 105 -2.46 1.56 -6.13
C ILE A 105 -2.50 0.03 -6.12
N ALA A 106 -3.62 -0.57 -5.68
CA ALA A 106 -3.80 -2.02 -5.74
C ALA A 106 -3.72 -2.56 -7.17
N ASP A 107 -4.37 -1.91 -8.13
CA ASP A 107 -4.31 -2.30 -9.53
C ASP A 107 -2.88 -2.22 -10.07
N TRP A 108 -2.16 -1.15 -9.75
CA TRP A 108 -0.75 -1.00 -10.15
C TRP A 108 0.19 -2.04 -9.54
N LEU A 109 -0.02 -2.46 -8.29
CA LEU A 109 0.79 -3.51 -7.67
C LEU A 109 0.70 -4.83 -8.44
N THR A 110 -0.45 -5.10 -9.05
CA THR A 110 -0.71 -6.32 -9.83
C THR A 110 -0.23 -6.26 -11.28
N GLN A 111 0.17 -5.08 -11.77
CA GLN A 111 0.75 -4.95 -13.10
C GLN A 111 2.14 -5.59 -13.13
N GLU A 112 2.42 -6.36 -14.18
CA GLU A 112 3.75 -6.92 -14.40
C GLU A 112 4.77 -5.79 -14.44
N SER A 113 5.91 -5.99 -13.78
CA SER A 113 7.01 -5.03 -13.88
C SER A 113 7.54 -5.12 -15.30
N THR A 114 7.18 -4.16 -16.17
CA THR A 114 7.78 -4.05 -17.50
C THR A 114 9.26 -3.70 -17.33
N ALA A 115 10.09 -4.74 -17.29
CA ALA A 115 11.53 -4.59 -17.43
C ALA A 115 11.78 -3.95 -18.80
N THR A 116 12.17 -2.68 -18.79
CA THR A 116 12.75 -1.99 -19.95
C THR A 116 14.13 -1.52 -19.56
#